data_AF-A0A7T4YAK5-F1
#
_entry.id   AF-A0A7T4YAK5-F1
#
_cell.length_a   1.000
_cell.length_b   1.000
_cell.length_c   1.000
_cell.angle_alpha   90.00
_cell.angle_beta   90.00
_cell.angle_gamma   90.00
#
_symmetry.space_group_name_H-M   'P 1'
#
loop_
_entity.id
_entity.type
_entity.pdbx_description
1 polymer ?
#
loop_
_entity_poly.entity_id
_entity_poly.type
_entity_poly.pdbx_seq_one_letter_code
_entity_poly.pdbx_strand_id
1 'polypeptide(L)'
;MLRPLGMLALMPMFSARALGGGLIRNALVLVMALPALPMQLGHAAELAGRLGELSVSSLAVLVMQEFVIGLVMGFCATIPFWAIDMASTVIDTVRGTSMASVLNPMLEEQSSVFGVLFTQVLAVLFLVGGGFNAMLTALYASYQSMPMLGGWHLSASFPALSRTSGR
;
A
#
# COMPACT_ATOMS: atom_id res chain seq x y z
N MET A 1 -4.08 12.39 1.23
CA MET A 1 -4.64 11.58 0.11
C MET A 1 -3.57 10.90 -0.75
N LEU A 2 -2.39 11.51 -0.93
CA LEU A 2 -1.27 10.90 -1.66
C LEU A 2 -0.73 9.60 -1.05
N ARG A 3 -0.63 9.50 0.29
CA ARG A 3 -0.20 8.27 0.98
C ARG A 3 -1.11 7.05 0.69
N PRO A 4 -2.45 7.09 0.91
CA PRO A 4 -3.33 5.97 0.55
C PRO A 4 -3.30 5.65 -0.94
N LEU A 5 -3.12 6.66 -1.81
CA LEU A 5 -2.94 6.43 -3.25
C LEU A 5 -1.68 5.63 -3.57
N GLY A 6 -0.53 6.01 -3.00
CA GLY A 6 0.73 5.28 -3.19
C GLY A 6 0.65 3.85 -2.67
N MET A 7 -0.02 3.65 -1.54
CA MET A 7 -0.24 2.33 -0.93
C MET A 7 -1.08 1.41 -1.82
N LEU A 8 -2.21 1.90 -2.34
CA LEU A 8 -3.08 1.11 -3.22
C LEU A 8 -2.54 0.96 -4.64
N ALA A 9 -1.59 1.80 -5.06
CA ALA A 9 -1.04 1.74 -6.41
C ALA A 9 -0.27 0.44 -6.70
N LEU A 10 0.41 -0.11 -5.69
CA LEU A 10 1.18 -1.35 -5.83
C LEU A 10 0.37 -2.61 -5.57
N MET A 11 -0.69 -2.51 -4.77
CA MET A 11 -1.38 -3.68 -4.26
C MET A 11 -2.27 -4.32 -5.35
N PRO A 12 -2.01 -5.58 -5.75
CA PRO A 12 -2.65 -6.18 -6.92
C PRO A 12 -4.17 -6.34 -6.74
N MET A 13 -4.64 -6.61 -5.51
CA MET A 13 -6.07 -6.73 -5.20
C MET A 13 -6.86 -5.42 -5.38
N PHE A 14 -6.20 -4.27 -5.23
CA PHE A 14 -6.83 -2.94 -5.36
C PHE A 14 -6.41 -2.25 -6.66
N SER A 15 -5.86 -3.00 -7.62
CA SER A 15 -5.56 -2.47 -8.94
C SER A 15 -6.85 -2.01 -9.64
N ALA A 16 -6.75 -0.98 -10.47
CA ALA A 16 -7.91 -0.41 -11.17
C ALA A 16 -8.64 -1.44 -12.05
N ARG A 17 -7.92 -2.48 -12.49
CA ARG A 17 -8.48 -3.62 -13.24
C ARG A 17 -9.28 -4.57 -12.34
N ALA A 18 -8.78 -4.86 -11.13
CA ALA A 18 -9.48 -5.73 -10.18
C ALA A 18 -10.77 -5.11 -9.63
N LEU A 19 -10.78 -3.78 -9.43
CA LEU A 19 -11.91 -3.05 -8.85
C LEU A 19 -12.99 -2.64 -9.87
N GLY A 20 -12.85 -2.99 -11.15
CA GLY A 20 -13.84 -2.62 -12.19
C GLY A 20 -13.81 -1.15 -12.62
N GLY A 21 -12.78 -0.38 -12.25
CA GLY A 21 -12.58 0.99 -12.72
C GLY A 21 -11.75 1.88 -11.79
N GLY A 22 -11.14 2.93 -12.36
CA GLY A 22 -10.35 3.91 -11.60
C GLY A 22 -11.18 4.75 -10.62
N LEU A 23 -12.48 4.89 -10.87
CA LEU A 23 -13.40 5.61 -9.99
C LEU A 23 -13.56 4.92 -8.63
N ILE A 24 -13.71 3.60 -8.62
CA ILE A 24 -13.88 2.81 -7.39
C ILE A 24 -12.60 2.86 -6.56
N ARG A 25 -11.43 2.79 -7.21
CA ARG A 25 -10.14 2.97 -6.52
C ARG A 25 -10.05 4.35 -5.87
N ASN A 26 -10.40 5.41 -6.59
CA ASN A 26 -10.36 6.77 -6.04
C ASN A 26 -11.38 6.97 -4.91
N ALA A 27 -12.57 6.35 -5.00
CA ALA A 27 -13.55 6.34 -3.92
C ALA A 27 -13.00 5.63 -2.66
N LEU A 28 -12.32 4.49 -2.80
CA LEU A 28 -11.66 3.81 -1.68
C LEU A 28 -10.56 4.67 -1.05
N VAL A 29 -9.73 5.34 -1.86
CA VAL A 29 -8.73 6.30 -1.35
C VAL A 29 -9.39 7.38 -0.51
N LEU A 30 -10.51 7.94 -0.98
CA LEU A 30 -11.25 8.96 -0.25
C LEU A 30 -11.78 8.41 1.08
N VAL A 31 -12.36 7.21 1.09
CA VAL A 31 -12.85 6.56 2.31
C VAL A 31 -11.72 6.30 3.31
N MET A 32 -10.55 5.84 2.86
CA MET A 32 -9.39 5.64 3.73
C MET A 32 -8.82 6.96 4.27
N ALA A 33 -8.88 8.03 3.46
CA ALA A 33 -8.37 9.34 3.82
C ALA A 33 -9.33 10.13 4.73
N LEU A 34 -10.63 9.89 4.68
CA LEU A 34 -11.64 10.67 5.38
C LEU A 34 -11.42 10.71 6.92
N PRO A 35 -11.11 9.59 7.60
CA PRO A 35 -10.80 9.59 9.04
C PRO A 35 -9.46 10.25 9.38
N ALA A 36 -8.55 10.37 8.41
CA ALA A 36 -7.25 11.01 8.62
C ALA A 36 -7.34 12.54 8.60
N LEU A 37 -8.39 13.11 7.99
CA LEU A 37 -8.62 14.56 7.91
C LEU A 37 -8.68 15.24 9.29
N PRO A 38 -9.56 14.84 10.25
CA PRO A 38 -9.61 15.49 11.56
C PRO A 38 -8.29 15.35 12.34
N MET A 39 -7.57 14.25 12.14
CA MET A 39 -6.25 14.01 12.76
C MET A 39 -5.18 14.99 12.24
N GLN A 40 -5.32 15.44 10.99
CA GLN A 40 -4.42 16.39 10.34
C GLN A 40 -4.84 17.85 10.58
N LEU A 41 -6.14 18.11 10.80
CA LEU A 41 -6.67 19.46 11.04
C LEU A 41 -6.07 20.14 12.28
N GLY A 42 -5.71 19.38 13.33
CA GLY A 42 -5.02 19.93 14.51
C GLY A 42 -3.64 20.52 14.21
N HIS A 43 -2.95 20.02 13.18
CA HIS A 43 -1.67 20.55 12.69
C HIS A 43 -1.85 21.45 11.45
N ALA A 44 -3.06 21.51 10.88
CA ALA A 44 -3.35 22.24 9.66
C ALA A 44 -3.36 23.77 9.86
N ALA A 45 -3.67 24.24 11.08
CA ALA A 45 -3.63 25.66 11.41
C ALA A 45 -2.19 26.22 11.41
N GLU A 46 -1.22 25.46 11.96
CA GLU A 46 0.21 25.79 11.89
C GLU A 46 0.76 25.64 10.45
N LEU A 47 0.23 24.66 9.71
CA LEU A 47 0.57 24.39 8.32
C LEU A 47 0.14 25.53 7.38
N ALA A 48 -1.06 26.08 7.55
CA ALA A 48 -1.58 27.17 6.72
C ALA A 48 -0.70 28.43 6.80
N GLY A 49 -0.10 28.70 7.97
CA GLY A 49 0.88 29.80 8.14
C GLY A 49 2.19 29.56 7.39
N ARG A 50 2.64 28.29 7.27
CA ARG A 50 3.88 27.92 6.58
C ARG A 50 3.71 27.78 5.07
N LEU A 51 2.54 27.35 4.59
CA LEU A 51 2.26 27.16 3.15
C LEU A 51 2.39 28.45 2.33
N GLY A 52 2.25 29.62 2.94
CA GLY A 52 2.48 30.92 2.27
C GLY A 52 3.94 31.21 1.95
N GLU A 53 4.89 30.55 2.61
CA GLU A 53 6.34 30.74 2.42
C GLU A 53 7.00 29.59 1.62
N LEU A 54 6.25 28.52 1.32
CA LEU A 54 6.78 27.36 0.62
C LEU A 54 6.96 27.64 -0.87
N SER A 55 8.18 27.49 -1.36
CA SER A 55 8.49 27.49 -2.79
C SER A 55 7.83 26.30 -3.51
N VAL A 56 7.57 26.43 -4.81
CA VAL A 56 7.03 25.34 -5.65
C VAL A 56 7.89 24.06 -5.55
N SER A 57 9.21 24.21 -5.39
CA SER A 57 10.13 23.09 -5.19
C SER A 57 9.88 22.33 -3.88
N SER A 58 9.61 23.04 -2.78
CA SER A 58 9.32 22.41 -1.48
C SER A 58 8.00 21.64 -1.48
N LEU A 59 6.98 22.14 -2.19
CA LEU A 59 5.72 21.43 -2.40
C LEU A 59 5.90 20.15 -3.23
N ALA A 60 6.75 20.18 -4.26
CA ALA A 60 7.03 18.99 -5.06
C ALA A 60 7.70 17.88 -4.22
N VAL A 61 8.67 18.25 -3.37
CA VAL A 61 9.32 17.31 -2.45
C VAL A 61 8.32 16.75 -1.44
N LEU A 62 7.42 17.59 -0.92
CA LEU A 62 6.35 17.18 -0.01
C LEU A 62 5.42 16.14 -0.64
N VAL A 63 4.98 16.38 -1.88
CA VAL A 63 4.12 15.44 -2.61
C VAL A 63 4.83 14.11 -2.86
N MET A 64 6.12 14.17 -3.22
CA MET A 64 6.92 12.99 -3.49
C MET A 64 7.12 12.13 -2.23
N GLN A 65 7.45 12.72 -1.08
CA GLN A 65 7.62 11.94 0.16
C GLN A 65 6.32 11.25 0.58
N GLU A 66 5.17 11.92 0.46
CA GLU A 66 3.88 11.35 0.82
C GLU A 66 3.55 10.15 -0.07
N PHE A 67 3.87 10.25 -1.35
CA PHE A 67 3.70 9.16 -2.29
C PHE A 67 4.65 7.99 -1.99
N VAL A 68 5.93 8.27 -1.72
CA VAL A 68 6.95 7.25 -1.42
C VAL A 68 6.62 6.49 -0.13
N ILE A 69 6.18 7.16 0.93
CA ILE A 69 5.76 6.51 2.18
C ILE A 69 4.60 5.54 1.91
N GLY A 70 3.60 6.00 1.15
CA GLY A 70 2.50 5.15 0.69
C GLY A 70 3.00 3.94 -0.09
N LEU A 71 3.92 4.16 -1.03
CA LEU A 71 4.48 3.14 -1.89
C LEU A 71 5.25 2.08 -1.10
N VAL A 72 6.04 2.45 -0.10
CA VAL A 72 6.75 1.49 0.77
C VAL A 72 5.76 0.61 1.54
N MET A 73 4.69 1.19 2.09
CA MET A 73 3.65 0.41 2.77
C MET A 73 2.94 -0.56 1.82
N GLY A 74 2.58 -0.09 0.62
CA GLY A 74 1.98 -0.92 -0.43
C GLY A 74 2.90 -2.04 -0.90
N PHE A 75 4.20 -1.77 -1.00
CA PHE A 75 5.22 -2.75 -1.38
C PHE A 75 5.26 -3.90 -0.37
N CYS A 76 5.36 -3.59 0.92
CA CYS A 76 5.37 -4.60 1.98
C CYS A 76 4.10 -5.48 1.96
N ALA A 77 2.93 -4.89 1.71
CA ALA A 77 1.67 -5.61 1.61
C ALA A 77 1.56 -6.48 0.34
N THR A 78 2.35 -6.19 -0.69
CA THR A 78 2.31 -6.88 -1.99
C THR A 78 3.22 -8.10 -2.06
N ILE A 79 4.25 -8.18 -1.21
CA ILE A 79 5.17 -9.34 -1.12
C ILE A 79 4.46 -10.71 -1.13
N PRO A 80 3.44 -10.98 -0.29
CA PRO A 80 2.77 -12.28 -0.30
C PRO A 80 2.04 -12.59 -1.62
N PHE A 81 1.54 -11.56 -2.31
CA PHE A 81 0.88 -11.72 -3.61
C PHE A 81 1.88 -12.14 -4.68
N TRP A 82 3.05 -11.50 -4.73
CA TRP A 82 4.11 -11.89 -5.65
C TRP A 82 4.65 -13.29 -5.36
N ALA A 83 4.77 -13.67 -4.09
CA ALA A 83 5.22 -15.02 -3.73
C ALA A 83 4.26 -16.10 -4.27
N ILE A 84 2.94 -15.88 -4.14
CA ILE A 84 1.93 -16.81 -4.64
C ILE A 84 1.86 -16.80 -6.17
N ASP A 85 1.96 -15.63 -6.80
CA ASP A 85 1.98 -15.51 -8.25
C ASP A 85 3.13 -16.36 -8.85
N MET A 86 4.34 -16.21 -8.31
CA MET A 86 5.49 -17.03 -8.73
C MET A 86 5.30 -18.53 -8.43
N ALA A 87 4.74 -18.88 -7.26
CA ALA A 87 4.45 -20.27 -6.93
C ALA A 87 3.46 -20.91 -7.91
N SER A 88 2.46 -20.14 -8.36
CA SER A 88 1.47 -20.59 -9.35
C SER A 88 2.11 -20.87 -10.71
N THR A 89 3.05 -20.02 -11.15
CA THR A 89 3.80 -20.22 -12.40
C THR A 89 4.66 -21.49 -12.36
N VAL A 90 5.25 -21.79 -11.20
CA VAL A 90 6.03 -23.03 -11.01
C VAL A 90 5.15 -24.26 -11.11
N ILE A 91 3.99 -24.25 -10.44
CA ILE A 91 3.02 -25.36 -10.49
C ILE A 91 2.56 -25.61 -11.93
N ASP A 92 2.27 -24.55 -12.67
CA ASP A 92 1.90 -24.63 -14.08
C ASP A 92 3.00 -25.25 -14.95
N THR A 93 4.23 -24.81 -14.74
CA THR A 93 5.40 -25.33 -15.46
C THR A 93 5.56 -26.83 -15.21
N VAL A 94 5.39 -27.31 -13.97
CA VAL A 94 5.47 -28.74 -13.61
C VAL A 94 4.33 -29.55 -14.21
N ARG A 95 3.15 -28.95 -14.38
CA ARG A 95 2.00 -29.58 -15.06
C ARG A 95 2.20 -29.73 -16.58
N GLY A 96 3.25 -29.12 -17.14
CA GLY A 96 3.57 -29.21 -18.57
C GLY A 96 2.81 -28.20 -19.42
N THR A 97 2.25 -27.12 -18.86
CA THR A 97 1.71 -26.01 -19.67
C THR A 97 2.81 -25.35 -20.50
N SER A 98 4.06 -25.40 -20.03
CA SER A 98 5.26 -24.97 -20.77
C SER A 98 5.59 -25.84 -22.00
N MET A 99 5.08 -27.08 -22.10
CA MET A 99 5.23 -27.90 -23.31
C MET A 99 4.23 -27.51 -24.40
N ALA A 100 3.08 -26.94 -24.02
CA ALA A 100 2.10 -26.42 -24.97
C ALA A 100 2.56 -25.12 -25.64
N SER A 101 3.31 -24.25 -24.94
CA SER A 101 3.85 -23.01 -25.50
C SER A 101 5.02 -23.23 -26.48
N VAL A 102 5.78 -24.31 -26.32
CA VAL A 102 6.83 -24.72 -27.29
C VAL A 102 6.21 -25.24 -28.60
N LEU A 103 5.06 -25.90 -28.53
CA LEU A 103 4.35 -26.43 -29.69
C LEU A 103 3.62 -25.34 -30.51
N ASN A 104 3.15 -24.26 -29.87
CA ASN A 104 2.55 -23.13 -30.58
C ASN A 104 2.68 -21.79 -29.82
N PRO A 105 3.70 -20.97 -30.13
CA PRO A 105 3.91 -19.66 -29.50
C PRO A 105 2.91 -18.58 -29.95
N MET A 106 2.04 -18.84 -30.92
CA MET A 106 0.95 -17.92 -31.32
C MET A 106 -0.27 -18.01 -30.39
N LEU A 107 -0.33 -19.03 -29.53
CA LEU A 107 -1.22 -19.01 -28.38
C LEU A 107 -0.56 -18.08 -27.36
N GLU A 108 -0.96 -16.81 -27.36
CA GLU A 108 -0.56 -15.81 -26.37
C GLU A 108 -0.50 -16.45 -24.98
N GLU A 109 0.59 -16.20 -24.22
CA GLU A 109 0.81 -16.70 -22.86
C GLU A 109 -0.53 -16.79 -22.13
N GLN A 110 -1.06 -18.02 -22.00
CA GLN A 110 -2.31 -18.20 -21.30
C GLN A 110 -2.02 -17.92 -19.83
N SER A 111 -2.50 -16.77 -19.36
CA SER A 111 -2.53 -16.45 -17.94
C SER A 111 -2.97 -17.69 -17.18
N SER A 112 -2.09 -18.15 -16.28
CA SER A 112 -2.30 -19.37 -15.52
C SER A 112 -3.66 -19.36 -14.85
N VAL A 113 -4.52 -20.35 -15.15
CA VAL A 113 -5.79 -20.53 -14.43
C VAL A 113 -5.53 -20.72 -12.92
N PHE A 114 -4.42 -21.39 -12.57
CA PHE A 114 -3.99 -21.54 -11.19
C PHE A 114 -3.49 -20.23 -10.58
N GLY A 115 -2.80 -19.38 -11.34
CA GLY A 115 -2.38 -18.06 -10.90
C GLY A 115 -3.56 -17.15 -10.57
N VAL A 116 -4.59 -17.14 -11.41
CA VAL A 116 -5.83 -16.41 -11.11
C VAL A 116 -6.52 -16.97 -9.87
N LEU A 117 -6.64 -18.31 -9.78
CA LEU A 117 -7.30 -18.96 -8.65
C LEU A 117 -6.57 -18.70 -7.31
N PHE A 118 -5.25 -18.89 -7.26
CA PHE A 118 -4.49 -18.67 -6.03
C PHE A 118 -4.43 -17.20 -5.63
N THR A 119 -4.35 -16.28 -6.59
CA THR A 119 -4.42 -14.84 -6.32
C THR A 119 -5.78 -14.45 -5.73
N GLN A 120 -6.89 -15.01 -6.25
CA GLN A 120 -8.23 -14.78 -5.70
C GLN A 120 -8.38 -15.38 -4.29
N VAL A 121 -7.94 -16.61 -4.07
CA VAL A 121 -7.97 -17.26 -2.74
C VAL A 121 -7.15 -16.46 -1.74
N LEU A 122 -5.93 -16.03 -2.11
CA LEU A 122 -5.10 -15.20 -1.25
C LEU A 122 -5.76 -13.86 -0.95
N ALA A 123 -6.40 -13.21 -1.93
CA ALA A 123 -7.10 -11.95 -1.71
C ALA A 123 -8.23 -12.12 -0.67
N VAL A 124 -9.00 -13.20 -0.75
CA VAL A 124 -10.04 -13.52 0.23
C VAL A 124 -9.43 -13.81 1.60
N LEU A 125 -8.38 -14.62 1.68
CA LEU A 125 -7.68 -14.92 2.94
C LEU A 125 -7.08 -13.66 3.57
N PHE A 126 -6.53 -12.75 2.78
CA PHE A 126 -6.00 -11.49 3.24
C PHE A 126 -7.10 -10.60 3.83
N LEU A 127 -8.26 -10.53 3.19
CA LEU A 127 -9.39 -9.74 3.69
C LEU A 127 -9.99 -10.34 4.96
N VAL A 128 -10.24 -11.65 4.99
CA VAL A 128 -10.82 -12.36 6.14
C VAL A 128 -9.84 -12.42 7.31
N GLY A 129 -8.54 -12.59 7.03
CA GLY A 129 -7.47 -12.61 8.03
C GLY A 129 -7.16 -11.24 8.64
N GLY A 130 -7.89 -10.19 8.26
CA GLY A 130 -7.71 -8.84 8.80
C GLY A 130 -6.53 -8.07 8.21
N GLY A 131 -5.96 -8.50 7.09
CA GLY A 131 -4.87 -7.81 6.40
C GLY A 131 -5.24 -6.37 6.00
N PHE A 132 -6.51 -6.14 5.65
CA PHE A 132 -7.01 -4.79 5.39
C PHE A 132 -6.99 -3.91 6.66
N ASN A 133 -7.37 -4.47 7.82
CA ASN A 133 -7.33 -3.76 9.09
C ASN A 133 -5.88 -3.46 9.51
N ALA A 134 -4.97 -4.41 9.32
CA ALA A 134 -3.53 -4.21 9.55
C ALA A 134 -2.97 -3.09 8.66
N MET A 135 -3.38 -3.04 7.38
CA MET A 135 -2.99 -1.99 6.45
C MET A 135 -3.50 -0.61 6.86
N LEU A 136 -4.76 -0.50 7.29
CA LEU A 136 -5.32 0.73 7.85
C LEU A 136 -4.59 1.16 9.12
N THR A 137 -4.30 0.22 10.02
CA THR A 137 -3.55 0.50 11.25
C THR A 137 -2.15 1.04 10.94
N ALA A 138 -1.43 0.42 9.99
CA ALA A 138 -0.13 0.91 9.53
C ALA A 138 -0.21 2.31 8.90
N LEU A 139 -1.25 2.55 8.08
CA LEU A 139 -1.51 3.86 7.48
C LEU A 139 -1.74 4.94 8.55
N TYR A 140 -2.57 4.66 9.56
CA TYR A 140 -2.84 5.62 10.64
C TYR A 140 -1.63 5.82 11.56
N ALA A 141 -0.88 4.76 11.86
CA ALA A 141 0.38 4.87 12.60
C ALA A 141 1.43 5.72 11.85
N SER A 142 1.49 5.60 10.52
CA SER A 142 2.39 6.42 9.68
C SER A 142 2.10 7.92 9.80
N TYR A 143 0.83 8.31 9.96
CA TYR A 143 0.48 9.72 10.17
C TYR A 143 0.88 10.24 11.56
N GLN A 144 1.02 9.37 12.56
CA GLN A 144 1.49 9.75 13.90
C GLN A 144 3.02 9.86 13.95
N SER A 145 3.74 8.92 13.33
CA SER A 145 5.20 8.90 13.35
C SER A 145 5.86 9.92 12.41
N MET A 146 5.21 10.22 11.28
CA MET A 146 5.71 11.14 10.27
C MET A 146 4.62 12.16 9.90
N PRO A 147 4.48 13.26 10.66
CA PRO A 147 3.56 14.34 10.31
C PRO A 147 4.04 15.04 9.02
N MET A 148 3.09 15.46 8.18
CA MET A 148 3.34 15.96 6.82
C MET A 148 4.39 17.08 6.73
N LEU A 149 4.54 17.91 7.77
CA LEU A 149 5.51 19.01 7.81
C LEU A 149 6.60 18.91 8.88
N GLY A 150 6.67 17.81 9.61
CA GLY A 150 7.79 17.54 10.50
C GLY A 150 8.89 16.87 9.69
N GLY A 151 9.98 17.58 9.40
CA GLY A 151 11.22 16.93 8.93
C GLY A 151 11.53 15.72 9.81
N TRP A 152 12.12 14.67 9.21
CA TRP A 152 12.31 13.33 9.77
C TRP A 152 12.62 13.34 11.27
N HIS A 153 11.59 13.37 12.10
CA HIS A 153 11.70 13.21 13.52
C HIS A 153 11.23 11.80 13.76
N LEU A 154 12.16 10.84 13.74
CA LEU A 154 11.91 9.55 14.38
C LEU A 154 11.64 9.86 15.85
N SER A 155 10.38 10.12 16.21
CA SER A 155 10.02 10.15 17.61
C SER A 155 10.25 8.73 18.09
N ALA A 156 11.35 8.53 18.83
CA ALA A 156 11.71 7.28 19.46
C ALA A 156 10.78 6.99 20.65
N SER A 157 9.48 7.13 20.44
CA SER A 157 8.45 6.82 21.41
C SER A 157 8.14 5.34 21.29
N PHE A 158 9.14 4.50 21.57
CA PHE A 158 8.94 3.09 21.88
C PHE A 158 8.42 3.02 23.33
N PRO A 159 7.16 2.62 23.60
CA PRO A 159 6.59 2.63 24.95
C PRO A 159 7.07 1.46 25.83
N ALA A 160 8.29 0.96 25.66
CA ALA A 160 8.68 -0.36 26.17
C ALA A 160 9.82 -0.39 27.22
N LEU A 161 10.47 0.72 27.57
CA LEU A 161 11.62 0.68 28.51
C LEU A 161 11.65 1.78 29.59
N SER A 162 10.49 2.21 30.12
CA SER A 162 10.45 3.08 31.31
C SER A 162 10.00 2.40 32.61
N ARG A 163 9.88 1.08 32.64
CA ARG A 163 9.73 0.32 33.89
C ARG A 163 10.99 -0.47 34.18
N THR A 164 11.88 0.14 34.99
CA THR A 164 12.71 -0.49 36.05
C THR A 164 13.97 0.33 36.30
N SER A 165 13.83 1.49 36.96
CA SER A 165 14.87 2.00 37.85
C SER A 165 14.26 3.08 38.73
N GLY A 166 14.15 2.82 40.03
CA GLY A 166 13.80 3.84 41.00
C GLY A 166 12.96 3.35 42.17
N ARG A 167 13.62 2.61 43.08
CA ARG A 167 13.26 2.24 44.46
C ARG A 167 12.59 0.90 44.69
#